data_AF-A0A0X3U5D1-F1
#
_entry.id   AF-A0A0X3U5D1-F1
#
_cell.length_a   1.000
_cell.length_b   1.000
_cell.length_c   1.000
_cell.angle_alpha   90.00
_cell.angle_beta   90.00
_cell.angle_gamma   90.00
#
_symmetry.space_group_name_H-M   'P 1'
#
loop_
_entity.id
_entity.type
_entity.pdbx_description
1 polymer ?
#
loop_
_entity_poly.entity_id
_entity_poly.type
_entity_poly.pdbx_seq_one_letter_code
_entity_poly.pdbx_strand_id
1 'polypeptide(L)'
;MSLLIAAICIAGGLLSLLLVARRHTSVRRRTAAALLQMAIWLAAWLLFQPPQLLPAPGTAVLNSERLQAGNELAPTAAGPRQAITPALTGTELAALPTLAVSGAGLYREDLLALPPVRLESENSDPELAEADGWQVNWSRRLSLGQELSLQLRVPPTLPADTPVKLLDPFDTVVAQTTIGESRTVTLADTPRLSGRWEYRLQLGEGETARREPLPVQVDRGERPRVLLWLARPGFESAALSRWLQESAVPARVVTRLAPGIERTRNLNGFDSGDRAPLDPANGFDLLILDSQLWPQLDRRQRQQLQQQASLLWLVGDTVPDGFIDYARAHGMALHRDAAAQLRAPFGDSDTPALGTSGFRPAALQTGDRILRGERIGPAAGDDIALHWSRATADGALGFVFFRNSYRWVTAGYHQAFARLWQAVLKPQLAHLGEGAAVAVRQAMPRAGHRITLCSRGFTSAAPVLSAVGGERRLKGTPSPGSCYAYWPRESGWYQLEGTGEMTAAPFSLYVFAADAWPGWQHTLKTAATRQMATARLGPGIDPAPPKRPLPRYWLALLLAGLLAISWWGERKLKR
;
A
#
# COMPACT_ATOMS: atom_id res chain seq x y z
N MET A 1 -50.80 0.38 -20.44
CA MET A 1 -50.87 -0.88 -21.19
C MET A 1 -51.73 -1.94 -20.50
N SER A 2 -51.54 -2.20 -19.20
CA SER A 2 -52.32 -3.22 -18.45
C SER A 2 -53.84 -3.05 -18.46
N LEU A 3 -54.36 -1.81 -18.46
CA LEU A 3 -55.81 -1.53 -18.49
C LEU A 3 -56.47 -1.88 -19.83
N LEU A 4 -55.77 -1.73 -20.95
CA LEU A 4 -56.28 -2.04 -22.29
C LEU A 4 -56.45 -3.54 -22.49
N ILE A 5 -55.44 -4.31 -22.07
CA ILE A 5 -55.48 -5.77 -22.15
C ILE A 5 -56.55 -6.33 -21.21
N ALA A 6 -56.73 -5.68 -20.07
CA ALA A 6 -57.80 -6.05 -19.16
C ALA A 6 -59.19 -5.89 -19.79
N ALA A 7 -59.42 -4.75 -20.44
CA ALA A 7 -60.66 -4.47 -21.15
C ALA A 7 -60.89 -5.48 -22.30
N ILE A 8 -59.85 -5.88 -23.04
CA ILE A 8 -59.93 -6.87 -24.12
C ILE A 8 -60.31 -8.26 -23.58
N CYS A 9 -59.70 -8.71 -22.49
CA CYS A 9 -60.04 -10.01 -21.89
C CYS A 9 -61.47 -10.05 -21.33
N ILE A 10 -61.94 -8.96 -20.72
CA ILE A 10 -63.31 -8.85 -20.20
C ILE A 10 -64.32 -8.82 -21.35
N ALA A 11 -64.07 -7.99 -22.37
CA ALA A 11 -64.95 -7.90 -23.55
C ALA A 11 -65.02 -9.22 -24.32
N GLY A 12 -63.88 -9.90 -24.50
CA GLY A 12 -63.81 -11.21 -25.13
C GLY A 12 -64.53 -12.30 -24.34
N GLY A 13 -64.42 -12.28 -23.01
CA GLY A 13 -65.17 -13.17 -22.11
C GLY A 13 -66.69 -12.97 -22.21
N LEU A 14 -67.16 -11.71 -22.15
CA LEU A 14 -68.58 -11.37 -22.26
C LEU A 14 -69.17 -11.73 -23.62
N LEU A 15 -68.47 -11.39 -24.71
CA LEU A 15 -68.90 -11.72 -26.07
C LEU A 15 -69.01 -13.25 -26.25
N SER A 16 -68.07 -13.99 -25.69
CA SER A 16 -68.10 -15.44 -25.83
C SER A 16 -69.16 -16.11 -24.96
N LEU A 17 -69.49 -15.57 -23.79
CA LEU A 17 -70.62 -16.02 -22.98
C LEU A 17 -71.96 -15.74 -23.69
N LEU A 18 -72.10 -14.58 -24.35
CA LEU A 18 -73.27 -14.25 -25.18
C LEU A 18 -73.43 -15.23 -26.35
N LEU A 19 -72.33 -15.60 -27.02
CA LEU A 19 -72.35 -16.59 -28.09
C LEU A 19 -72.72 -18.00 -27.59
N VAL A 20 -72.26 -18.41 -26.40
CA VAL A 20 -72.63 -19.69 -25.78
C VAL A 20 -74.11 -19.69 -25.35
N ALA A 21 -74.62 -18.57 -24.83
CA ALA A 21 -76.03 -18.44 -24.42
C ALA A 21 -77.01 -18.60 -25.60
N ARG A 22 -76.61 -18.15 -26.81
CA ARG A 22 -77.39 -18.25 -28.04
C ARG A 22 -77.39 -19.63 -28.71
N ARG A 23 -76.55 -20.59 -28.26
CA ARG A 23 -76.51 -21.94 -28.85
C ARG A 23 -77.74 -22.76 -28.42
N HIS A 24 -78.48 -23.33 -29.37
CA HIS A 24 -79.59 -24.26 -29.09
C HIS A 24 -79.08 -25.65 -28.70
N THR A 25 -78.49 -25.78 -27.51
CA THR A 25 -78.04 -27.06 -26.93
C THR A 25 -78.68 -27.33 -25.57
N SER A 26 -78.54 -28.55 -25.04
CA SER A 26 -79.00 -28.89 -23.69
C SER A 26 -78.32 -28.04 -22.60
N VAL A 27 -79.02 -27.79 -21.49
CA VAL A 27 -78.57 -26.91 -20.39
C VAL A 27 -77.19 -27.33 -19.85
N ARG A 28 -76.95 -28.64 -19.67
CA ARG A 28 -75.66 -29.18 -19.21
C ARG A 28 -74.50 -28.89 -20.16
N ARG A 29 -74.74 -28.85 -21.48
CA ARG A 29 -73.70 -28.52 -22.47
C ARG A 29 -73.41 -27.02 -22.51
N ARG A 30 -74.43 -26.19 -22.29
CA ARG A 30 -74.25 -24.73 -22.20
C ARG A 30 -73.43 -24.34 -20.98
N THR A 31 -73.71 -24.92 -19.83
CA THR A 31 -72.95 -24.65 -18.59
C THR A 31 -71.50 -25.10 -18.71
N ALA A 32 -71.24 -26.29 -19.28
CA ALA A 32 -69.88 -26.77 -19.53
C ALA A 32 -69.10 -25.87 -20.51
N ALA A 33 -69.73 -25.41 -21.60
CA ALA A 33 -69.11 -24.50 -22.55
C ALA A 33 -68.83 -23.11 -21.95
N ALA A 34 -69.74 -22.60 -21.10
CA ALA A 34 -69.53 -21.32 -20.41
C ALA A 34 -68.36 -21.39 -19.42
N LEU A 35 -68.26 -22.47 -18.64
CA LEU A 35 -67.16 -22.69 -17.70
C LEU A 35 -65.81 -22.83 -18.42
N LEU A 36 -65.78 -23.59 -19.53
CA LEU A 36 -64.57 -23.74 -20.34
C LEU A 36 -64.08 -22.39 -20.89
N GLN A 37 -65.02 -21.56 -21.36
CA GLN A 37 -64.67 -20.27 -21.93
C GLN A 37 -64.20 -19.26 -20.88
N MET A 38 -64.79 -19.27 -19.69
CA MET A 38 -64.25 -18.50 -18.55
C MET A 38 -62.84 -18.96 -18.18
N ALA A 39 -62.57 -20.28 -18.19
CA ALA A 39 -61.23 -20.81 -17.92
C ALA A 39 -60.20 -20.38 -18.97
N ILE A 40 -60.57 -20.32 -20.27
CA ILE A 40 -59.69 -19.85 -21.35
C ILE A 40 -59.31 -18.38 -21.15
N TRP A 41 -60.28 -17.51 -20.88
CA TRP A 41 -60.01 -16.08 -20.67
C TRP A 41 -59.26 -15.80 -19.37
N LEU A 42 -59.52 -16.59 -18.31
CA LEU A 42 -58.75 -16.54 -17.07
C LEU A 42 -57.30 -16.97 -17.30
N ALA A 43 -57.06 -18.03 -18.08
CA ALA A 43 -55.72 -18.49 -18.43
C ALA A 43 -54.97 -17.45 -19.29
N ALA A 44 -55.65 -16.82 -20.26
CA ALA A 44 -55.09 -15.75 -21.09
C ALA A 44 -54.73 -14.51 -20.24
N TRP A 45 -55.58 -14.16 -19.27
CA TRP A 45 -55.29 -13.11 -18.30
C TRP A 45 -54.05 -13.43 -17.47
N LEU A 46 -53.98 -14.65 -16.90
CA LEU A 46 -52.85 -15.09 -16.09
C LEU A 46 -51.55 -15.15 -16.91
N LEU A 47 -51.61 -15.44 -18.21
CA LEU A 47 -50.43 -15.37 -19.10
C LEU A 47 -49.85 -13.94 -19.17
N PHE A 48 -50.71 -12.93 -19.16
CA PHE A 48 -50.32 -11.53 -19.23
C PHE A 48 -49.93 -10.94 -17.87
N GLN A 49 -50.63 -11.36 -16.81
CA GLN A 49 -50.31 -11.03 -15.41
C GLN A 49 -50.11 -12.31 -14.60
N PRO A 50 -48.91 -12.93 -14.68
CA PRO A 50 -48.64 -14.16 -13.96
C PRO A 50 -48.70 -13.92 -12.45
N PRO A 51 -49.43 -14.76 -11.69
CA PRO A 51 -49.55 -14.59 -10.25
C PRO A 51 -48.20 -14.87 -9.59
N GLN A 52 -47.86 -14.03 -8.62
CA GLN A 52 -46.59 -14.11 -7.88
C GLN A 52 -46.75 -15.11 -6.72
N LEU A 53 -46.68 -16.40 -7.03
CA LEU A 53 -46.93 -17.49 -6.08
C LEU A 53 -45.68 -18.26 -5.66
N LEU A 54 -44.56 -18.09 -6.38
CA LEU A 54 -43.34 -18.82 -6.08
C LEU A 54 -42.55 -18.11 -4.95
N PRO A 55 -42.07 -18.84 -3.93
CA PRO A 55 -41.18 -18.27 -2.92
C PRO A 55 -39.89 -17.78 -3.57
N ALA A 56 -39.38 -16.63 -3.13
CA ALA A 56 -38.07 -16.17 -3.55
C ALA A 56 -36.98 -17.07 -2.95
N PRO A 57 -35.86 -17.28 -3.66
CA PRO A 57 -34.74 -18.05 -3.13
C PRO A 57 -34.19 -17.35 -1.89
N GLY A 58 -34.24 -18.03 -0.75
CA GLY A 58 -33.80 -17.48 0.53
C GLY A 58 -32.27 -17.39 0.69
N THR A 59 -31.51 -18.01 -0.22
CA THR A 59 -30.04 -17.98 -0.24
C THR A 59 -29.56 -18.14 -1.69
N ALA A 60 -28.54 -17.39 -2.07
CA ALA A 60 -27.87 -17.57 -3.35
C ALA A 60 -26.37 -17.82 -3.11
N VAL A 61 -25.79 -18.76 -3.86
CA VAL A 61 -24.36 -19.10 -3.73
C VAL A 61 -23.59 -18.53 -4.91
N LEU A 62 -22.63 -17.65 -4.61
CA LEU A 62 -21.64 -17.12 -5.54
C LEU A 62 -20.37 -17.98 -5.46
N ASN A 63 -20.12 -18.75 -6.51
CA ASN A 63 -18.86 -19.48 -6.61
C ASN A 63 -17.76 -18.55 -7.15
N SER A 64 -16.76 -18.30 -6.30
CA SER A 64 -15.65 -17.38 -6.58
C SER A 64 -14.79 -17.77 -7.78
N GLU A 65 -14.55 -19.07 -7.99
CA GLU A 65 -13.74 -19.58 -9.10
C GLU A 65 -14.46 -19.40 -10.44
N ARG A 66 -15.79 -19.56 -10.42
CA ARG A 66 -16.65 -19.40 -11.61
C ARG A 66 -16.80 -17.94 -12.03
N LEU A 67 -16.83 -17.00 -11.09
CA LEU A 67 -16.85 -15.57 -11.38
C LEU A 67 -15.56 -15.11 -12.09
N GLN A 68 -14.42 -15.72 -11.76
CA GLN A 68 -13.12 -15.41 -12.37
C GLN A 68 -12.94 -16.07 -13.75
N ALA A 69 -13.61 -17.20 -14.00
CA ALA A 69 -13.49 -17.95 -15.25
C ALA A 69 -14.40 -17.45 -16.40
N GLY A 70 -15.29 -16.48 -16.18
CA GLY A 70 -16.13 -15.88 -17.23
C GLY A 70 -17.12 -16.82 -17.93
N ASN A 71 -17.30 -18.06 -17.46
CA ASN A 71 -18.08 -19.09 -18.15
C ASN A 71 -19.49 -19.26 -17.59
N GLU A 72 -20.47 -19.36 -18.48
CA GLU A 72 -21.86 -19.73 -18.19
C GLU A 72 -21.94 -21.17 -17.64
N LEU A 73 -22.82 -21.41 -16.66
CA LEU A 73 -23.06 -22.74 -16.11
C LEU A 73 -24.51 -23.17 -16.22
N ALA A 74 -24.67 -24.40 -16.70
CA ALA A 74 -25.88 -25.20 -16.62
C ALA A 74 -26.25 -25.51 -15.15
N PRO A 75 -27.54 -25.65 -14.82
CA PRO A 75 -28.01 -25.85 -13.45
C PRO A 75 -27.70 -27.27 -12.95
N THR A 76 -26.99 -27.38 -11.82
CA THR A 76 -26.97 -28.61 -11.02
C THR A 76 -28.22 -28.69 -10.16
N ALA A 77 -28.96 -29.78 -10.31
CA ALA A 77 -30.24 -30.02 -9.68
C ALA A 77 -30.15 -30.40 -8.18
N ALA A 78 -31.25 -30.08 -7.49
CA ALA A 78 -31.73 -30.65 -6.22
C ALA A 78 -31.04 -30.24 -4.90
N GLY A 79 -31.39 -29.05 -4.42
CA GLY A 79 -31.30 -28.62 -3.02
C GLY A 79 -32.08 -27.30 -2.80
N PRO A 80 -32.41 -26.90 -1.56
CA PRO A 80 -33.10 -25.63 -1.26
C PRO A 80 -32.23 -24.37 -1.54
N ARG A 81 -31.03 -24.55 -2.08
CA ARG A 81 -30.04 -23.49 -2.38
C ARG A 81 -29.87 -23.42 -3.90
N GLN A 82 -30.15 -22.26 -4.50
CA GLN A 82 -29.93 -22.04 -5.93
C GLN A 82 -28.50 -21.49 -6.16
N ALA A 83 -27.71 -22.19 -6.97
CA ALA A 83 -26.49 -21.63 -7.53
C ALA A 83 -26.85 -20.43 -8.41
N ILE A 84 -26.11 -19.33 -8.30
CA ILE A 84 -26.32 -18.15 -9.14
C ILE A 84 -25.92 -18.53 -10.57
N THR A 85 -26.91 -18.73 -11.44
CA THR A 85 -26.74 -18.61 -12.89
C THR A 85 -26.34 -17.17 -13.21
N PRO A 86 -25.47 -16.92 -14.21
CA PRO A 86 -24.90 -15.60 -14.54
C PRO A 86 -25.91 -14.51 -14.98
N ALA A 87 -27.21 -14.75 -14.81
CA ALA A 87 -28.29 -13.89 -15.29
C ALA A 87 -28.90 -12.97 -14.22
N LEU A 88 -28.42 -12.98 -12.96
CA LEU A 88 -28.95 -12.07 -11.94
C LEU A 88 -28.39 -10.64 -12.13
N THR A 89 -29.28 -9.71 -12.43
CA THR A 89 -28.99 -8.27 -12.50
C THR A 89 -28.57 -7.71 -11.13
N GLY A 90 -27.85 -6.60 -11.09
CA GLY A 90 -27.40 -5.98 -9.82
C GLY A 90 -28.56 -5.65 -8.85
N THR A 91 -29.75 -5.40 -9.39
CA THR A 91 -31.00 -5.20 -8.62
C THR A 91 -31.54 -6.49 -8.01
N GLU A 92 -31.40 -7.63 -8.70
CA GLU A 92 -31.81 -8.93 -8.15
C GLU A 92 -30.83 -9.42 -7.09
N LEU A 93 -29.53 -9.12 -7.26
CA LEU A 93 -28.51 -9.43 -6.25
C LEU A 93 -28.69 -8.61 -4.97
N ALA A 94 -29.08 -7.33 -5.11
CA ALA A 94 -29.39 -6.44 -3.97
C ALA A 94 -30.67 -6.85 -3.22
N ALA A 95 -31.59 -7.57 -3.88
CA ALA A 95 -32.83 -8.04 -3.29
C ALA A 95 -32.68 -9.37 -2.51
N LEU A 96 -31.50 -9.99 -2.55
CA LEU A 96 -31.23 -11.21 -1.79
C LEU A 96 -31.03 -10.90 -0.30
N PRO A 97 -31.61 -11.69 0.60
CA PRO A 97 -31.37 -11.53 2.04
C PRO A 97 -29.93 -11.93 2.41
N THR A 98 -29.39 -12.97 1.78
CA THR A 98 -28.01 -13.43 1.98
C THR A 98 -27.38 -13.94 0.67
N LEU A 99 -26.09 -13.64 0.52
CA LEU A 99 -25.23 -14.12 -0.56
C LEU A 99 -24.09 -14.92 0.06
N ALA A 100 -24.14 -16.24 -0.11
CA ALA A 100 -23.07 -17.13 0.32
C ALA A 100 -21.95 -17.12 -0.72
N VAL A 101 -20.70 -16.89 -0.31
CA VAL A 101 -19.52 -17.01 -1.18
C VAL A 101 -18.88 -18.38 -0.96
N SER A 102 -18.77 -19.16 -2.02
CA SER A 102 -18.15 -20.49 -2.02
C SER A 102 -16.82 -20.51 -2.78
N GLY A 103 -15.95 -21.45 -2.41
CA GLY A 103 -14.59 -21.59 -2.97
C GLY A 103 -13.54 -20.75 -2.22
N ALA A 104 -12.51 -20.31 -2.93
CA ALA A 104 -11.37 -19.55 -2.40
C ALA A 104 -11.69 -18.12 -1.93
N GLY A 105 -12.92 -17.65 -2.11
CA GLY A 105 -13.31 -16.27 -1.81
C GLY A 105 -12.92 -15.26 -2.90
N LEU A 106 -13.18 -13.99 -2.64
CA LEU A 106 -12.93 -12.87 -3.55
C LEU A 106 -11.95 -11.87 -2.94
N TYR A 107 -11.29 -11.08 -3.79
CA TYR A 107 -10.48 -9.97 -3.32
C TYR A 107 -11.36 -8.84 -2.76
N ARG A 108 -10.76 -8.02 -1.91
CA ARG A 108 -11.44 -6.89 -1.28
C ARG A 108 -12.07 -5.94 -2.30
N GLU A 109 -11.39 -5.66 -3.40
CA GLU A 109 -11.84 -4.80 -4.48
C GLU A 109 -13.08 -5.35 -5.20
N ASP A 110 -13.11 -6.65 -5.47
CA ASP A 110 -14.25 -7.32 -6.10
C ASP A 110 -15.45 -7.32 -5.14
N LEU A 111 -15.19 -7.58 -3.85
CA LEU A 111 -16.20 -7.50 -2.79
C LEU A 111 -16.79 -6.11 -2.66
N LEU A 112 -15.99 -5.05 -2.82
CA LEU A 112 -16.46 -3.66 -2.80
C LEU A 112 -17.34 -3.32 -4.01
N ALA A 113 -17.15 -3.98 -5.15
CA ALA A 113 -17.99 -3.81 -6.34
C ALA A 113 -19.35 -4.51 -6.23
N LEU A 114 -19.50 -5.47 -5.30
CA LEU A 114 -20.78 -6.13 -5.05
C LEU A 114 -21.80 -5.15 -4.44
N PRO A 115 -23.09 -5.23 -4.83
CA PRO A 115 -24.16 -4.44 -4.22
C PRO A 115 -24.28 -4.71 -2.71
N PRO A 116 -24.97 -3.85 -1.96
CA PRO A 116 -25.14 -3.98 -0.51
C PRO A 116 -26.03 -5.17 -0.16
N VAL A 117 -25.44 -6.36 -0.09
CA VAL A 117 -26.07 -7.63 0.33
C VAL A 117 -25.31 -8.19 1.54
N ARG A 118 -26.02 -8.91 2.42
CA ARG A 118 -25.38 -9.62 3.53
C ARG A 118 -24.56 -10.78 2.96
N LEU A 119 -23.28 -10.84 3.31
CA LEU A 119 -22.38 -11.88 2.83
C LEU A 119 -22.23 -12.95 3.91
N GLU A 120 -22.33 -14.21 3.51
CA GLU A 120 -21.98 -15.37 4.34
C GLU A 120 -20.82 -16.12 3.68
N SER A 121 -19.85 -16.56 4.47
CA SER A 121 -18.76 -17.41 3.99
C SER A 121 -19.17 -18.86 4.20
N GLU A 122 -19.32 -19.66 3.14
CA GLU A 122 -19.74 -21.06 3.26
C GLU A 122 -18.68 -21.94 3.96
N ASN A 123 -17.40 -21.51 3.94
CA ASN A 123 -16.32 -22.13 4.70
C ASN A 123 -16.04 -21.34 6.00
N SER A 124 -16.91 -21.51 6.99
CA SER A 124 -16.91 -20.79 8.26
C SER A 124 -16.22 -21.53 9.41
N ASP A 125 -15.30 -22.46 9.14
CA ASP A 125 -14.41 -22.95 10.19
C ASP A 125 -13.15 -22.08 10.25
N PRO A 126 -12.98 -21.24 11.29
CA PRO A 126 -11.80 -20.39 11.44
C PRO A 126 -10.51 -21.21 11.61
N GLU A 127 -10.54 -22.39 12.22
CA GLU A 127 -9.35 -23.23 12.45
C GLU A 127 -8.80 -23.82 11.14
N LEU A 128 -9.68 -24.30 10.25
CA LEU A 128 -9.27 -24.86 8.95
C LEU A 128 -8.62 -23.84 8.01
N ALA A 129 -9.04 -22.58 8.07
CA ALA A 129 -8.49 -21.54 7.19
C ALA A 129 -7.26 -20.81 7.75
N GLU A 130 -7.04 -20.83 9.07
CA GLU A 130 -5.73 -20.51 9.63
C GLU A 130 -4.72 -21.63 9.41
N ALA A 131 -5.18 -22.89 9.35
CA ALA A 131 -4.35 -24.03 9.02
C ALA A 131 -3.90 -24.03 7.55
N ASP A 132 -4.76 -23.71 6.58
CA ASP A 132 -4.43 -23.85 5.15
C ASP A 132 -3.69 -22.66 4.49
N GLY A 133 -3.41 -21.59 5.23
CA GLY A 133 -2.96 -20.33 4.64
C GLY A 133 -1.44 -20.13 4.55
N TRP A 134 -0.93 -19.83 3.35
CA TRP A 134 0.41 -19.27 3.20
C TRP A 134 0.44 -17.85 3.80
N GLN A 135 1.30 -17.62 4.79
CA GLN A 135 1.61 -16.26 5.26
C GLN A 135 3.02 -15.89 4.83
N VAL A 136 3.12 -14.89 3.97
CA VAL A 136 4.39 -14.45 3.38
C VAL A 136 4.62 -13.00 3.78
N ASN A 137 5.75 -12.72 4.41
CA ASN A 137 6.15 -11.37 4.77
C ASN A 137 7.62 -11.16 4.46
N TRP A 138 7.94 -10.07 3.76
CA TRP A 138 9.33 -9.69 3.51
C TRP A 138 9.45 -8.17 3.35
N SER A 139 10.66 -7.66 3.60
CA SER A 139 10.98 -6.25 3.39
C SER A 139 11.07 -5.94 1.89
N ARG A 140 10.05 -5.25 1.35
CA ARG A 140 9.95 -4.88 -0.07
C ARG A 140 10.81 -3.68 -0.47
N ARG A 141 11.19 -2.84 0.49
CA ARG A 141 12.05 -1.68 0.29
C ARG A 141 13.16 -1.72 1.32
N LEU A 142 14.40 -1.65 0.85
CA LEU A 142 15.62 -1.76 1.63
C LEU A 142 16.56 -0.62 1.26
N SER A 143 17.36 -0.17 2.22
CA SER A 143 18.58 0.59 1.89
C SER A 143 19.69 -0.37 1.50
N LEU A 144 20.60 0.07 0.62
CA LEU A 144 21.79 -0.72 0.29
C LEU A 144 22.55 -1.14 1.56
N GLY A 145 22.83 -2.44 1.71
CA GLY A 145 23.48 -3.01 2.90
C GLY A 145 22.52 -3.38 4.05
N GLN A 146 21.22 -3.07 3.93
CA GLN A 146 20.20 -3.59 4.85
C GLN A 146 19.86 -5.04 4.51
N GLU A 147 19.67 -5.87 5.54
CA GLU A 147 19.27 -7.27 5.37
C GLU A 147 17.82 -7.39 4.87
N LEU A 148 17.64 -8.17 3.80
CA LEU A 148 16.37 -8.73 3.38
C LEU A 148 16.02 -9.87 4.34
N SER A 149 14.92 -9.75 5.07
CA SER A 149 14.35 -10.83 5.87
C SER A 149 13.04 -11.31 5.23
N LEU A 150 12.97 -12.59 4.91
CA LEU A 150 11.78 -13.30 4.46
C LEU A 150 11.29 -14.19 5.61
N GLN A 151 10.04 -13.99 6.01
CA GLN A 151 9.32 -14.84 6.95
C GLN A 151 8.15 -15.50 6.23
N LEU A 152 8.07 -16.82 6.39
CA LEU A 152 7.13 -17.66 5.68
C LEU A 152 6.47 -18.63 6.66
N ARG A 153 5.14 -18.62 6.75
CA ARG A 153 4.36 -19.70 7.37
C ARG A 153 3.76 -20.55 6.27
N VAL A 154 4.10 -21.82 6.26
CA VAL A 154 3.67 -22.80 5.24
C VAL A 154 2.45 -23.61 5.73
N PRO A 155 1.56 -24.04 4.84
CA PRO A 155 0.42 -24.87 5.21
C PRO A 155 0.86 -26.29 5.65
N PRO A 156 0.03 -27.01 6.42
CA PRO A 156 0.28 -28.37 6.88
C PRO A 156 0.35 -29.38 5.73
N THR A 157 -0.28 -29.05 4.59
CA THR A 157 -0.33 -29.87 3.38
C THR A 157 1.03 -30.02 2.69
N LEU A 158 1.98 -29.11 2.90
CA LEU A 158 3.35 -29.33 2.43
C LEU A 158 4.05 -30.36 3.32
N PRO A 159 4.82 -31.32 2.78
CA PRO A 159 5.59 -32.25 3.60
C PRO A 159 6.60 -31.52 4.50
N ALA A 160 6.72 -31.98 5.75
CA ALA A 160 7.90 -31.69 6.56
C ALA A 160 9.15 -32.17 5.79
N ASP A 161 10.27 -31.47 5.96
CA ASP A 161 11.54 -31.68 5.22
C ASP A 161 11.58 -31.18 3.77
N THR A 162 10.51 -30.56 3.24
CA THR A 162 10.59 -29.92 1.92
C THR A 162 11.64 -28.81 1.95
N PRO A 163 12.64 -28.80 1.04
CA PRO A 163 13.65 -27.75 1.00
C PRO A 163 13.06 -26.44 0.49
N VAL A 164 13.47 -25.34 1.12
CA VAL A 164 13.11 -23.98 0.79
C VAL A 164 14.39 -23.19 0.54
N LYS A 165 14.54 -22.69 -0.68
CA LYS A 165 15.73 -21.95 -1.12
C LYS A 165 15.34 -20.52 -1.49
N LEU A 166 16.10 -19.54 -1.00
CA LEU A 166 16.05 -18.16 -1.47
C LEU A 166 17.09 -18.00 -2.57
N LEU A 167 16.64 -17.64 -3.76
CA LEU A 167 17.45 -17.37 -4.93
C LEU A 167 17.57 -15.85 -5.11
N ASP A 168 18.78 -15.38 -5.38
CA ASP A 168 19.02 -14.01 -5.79
C ASP A 168 18.53 -13.74 -7.24
N PRO A 169 18.57 -12.50 -7.72
CA PRO A 169 18.16 -12.15 -9.09
C PRO A 169 18.97 -12.83 -10.20
N PHE A 170 20.08 -13.48 -9.87
CA PHE A 170 20.96 -14.20 -10.78
C PHE A 170 20.82 -15.73 -10.62
N ASP A 171 19.75 -16.19 -9.98
CA ASP A 171 19.45 -17.60 -9.74
C ASP A 171 20.47 -18.34 -8.85
N THR A 172 21.23 -17.59 -8.03
CA THR A 172 22.16 -18.16 -7.04
C THR A 172 21.45 -18.37 -5.70
N VAL A 173 21.64 -19.54 -5.09
CA VAL A 173 21.10 -19.82 -3.74
C VAL A 173 21.87 -18.99 -2.70
N VAL A 174 21.18 -18.03 -2.09
CA VAL A 174 21.76 -17.16 -1.03
C VAL A 174 21.41 -17.62 0.37
N ALA A 175 20.29 -18.31 0.53
CA ALA A 175 19.90 -18.95 1.78
C ALA A 175 19.06 -20.20 1.51
N GLN A 176 19.15 -21.19 2.39
CA GLN A 176 18.38 -22.43 2.29
C GLN A 176 18.03 -22.95 3.67
N THR A 177 16.85 -23.54 3.79
CA THR A 177 16.43 -24.33 4.95
C THR A 177 15.45 -25.43 4.52
N THR A 178 14.98 -26.25 5.46
CA THR A 178 13.89 -27.21 5.26
C THR A 178 12.70 -26.84 6.13
N ILE A 179 11.51 -27.32 5.76
CA ILE A 179 10.31 -27.09 6.56
C ILE A 179 10.37 -27.94 7.82
N GLY A 180 10.57 -27.30 8.97
CA GLY A 180 10.51 -27.94 10.29
C GLY A 180 9.09 -28.05 10.86
N GLU A 181 8.99 -28.63 12.05
CA GLU A 181 7.71 -28.86 12.77
C GLU A 181 6.93 -27.57 13.06
N SER A 182 7.63 -26.46 13.30
CA SER A 182 7.03 -25.15 13.54
C SER A 182 6.34 -24.54 12.32
N ARG A 183 6.52 -25.14 11.13
CA ARG A 183 5.99 -24.67 9.84
C ARG A 183 6.29 -23.20 9.53
N THR A 184 7.30 -22.64 10.19
CA THR A 184 7.74 -21.26 10.02
C THR A 184 9.18 -21.28 9.55
N VAL A 185 9.43 -20.61 8.43
CA VAL A 185 10.72 -20.54 7.76
C VAL A 185 11.16 -19.09 7.69
N THR A 186 12.40 -18.85 8.10
CA THR A 186 13.05 -17.54 7.97
C THR A 186 14.27 -17.70 7.07
N LEU A 187 14.36 -16.86 6.04
CA LEU A 187 15.48 -16.79 5.12
C LEU A 187 15.95 -15.33 5.04
N ALA A 188 17.25 -15.11 4.87
CA ALA A 188 17.81 -13.77 4.80
C ALA A 188 18.92 -13.65 3.75
N ASP A 189 19.07 -12.44 3.21
CA ASP A 189 20.19 -12.05 2.33
C ASP A 189 20.50 -10.57 2.53
N THR A 190 21.71 -10.11 2.17
CA THR A 190 22.06 -8.68 2.18
C THR A 190 22.39 -8.23 0.75
N PRO A 191 21.47 -7.54 0.06
CA PRO A 191 21.67 -7.10 -1.32
C PRO A 191 22.93 -6.23 -1.47
N ARG A 192 23.81 -6.60 -2.39
CA ARG A 192 25.07 -5.91 -2.65
C ARG A 192 24.95 -4.76 -3.66
N LEU A 193 23.85 -4.73 -4.40
CA LEU A 193 23.58 -3.76 -5.44
C LEU A 193 22.24 -3.07 -5.19
N SER A 194 22.20 -1.78 -5.48
CA SER A 194 20.96 -1.01 -5.48
C SER A 194 20.19 -1.21 -6.78
N GLY A 195 18.87 -1.16 -6.71
CA GLY A 195 18.00 -1.25 -7.86
C GLY A 195 16.71 -1.98 -7.56
N ARG A 196 15.97 -2.27 -8.63
CA ARG A 196 14.78 -3.12 -8.61
C ARG A 196 15.22 -4.56 -8.84
N TRP A 197 15.03 -5.41 -7.85
CA TRP A 197 15.48 -6.78 -7.87
C TRP A 197 14.30 -7.73 -7.70
N GLU A 198 14.35 -8.85 -8.40
CA GLU A 198 13.37 -9.93 -8.27
C GLU A 198 14.10 -11.16 -7.71
N TYR A 199 14.04 -11.31 -6.39
CA TYR A 199 14.44 -12.56 -5.75
C TYR A 199 13.40 -13.64 -6.07
N ARG A 200 13.75 -14.91 -5.88
CA ARG A 200 12.79 -16.01 -6.02
C ARG A 200 12.85 -16.93 -4.82
N LEU A 201 11.68 -17.34 -4.34
CA LEU A 201 11.56 -18.46 -3.42
C LEU A 201 11.41 -19.74 -4.23
N GLN A 202 12.27 -20.72 -4.01
CA GLN A 202 12.12 -22.05 -4.57
C GLN A 202 11.70 -23.03 -3.47
N LEU A 203 10.62 -23.77 -3.73
CA LEU A 203 10.05 -24.80 -2.86
C LEU A 203 10.24 -26.16 -3.53
N GLY A 204 10.91 -27.09 -2.85
CA GLY A 204 11.25 -28.41 -3.40
C GLY A 204 12.51 -28.41 -4.28
N GLU A 205 12.77 -29.57 -4.89
CA GLU A 205 13.93 -29.80 -5.77
C GLU A 205 13.51 -30.37 -7.13
N GLY A 206 14.41 -30.25 -8.10
CA GLY A 206 14.20 -30.79 -9.45
C GLY A 206 13.13 -30.06 -10.25
N GLU A 207 12.52 -30.77 -11.19
CA GLU A 207 11.52 -30.21 -12.13
C GLU A 207 10.18 -29.88 -11.48
N THR A 208 9.89 -30.46 -10.31
CA THR A 208 8.67 -30.17 -9.53
C THR A 208 8.84 -28.97 -8.61
N ALA A 209 10.04 -28.37 -8.57
CA ALA A 209 10.32 -27.23 -7.73
C ALA A 209 9.50 -26.01 -8.18
N ARG A 210 8.69 -25.49 -7.27
CA ARG A 210 7.88 -24.31 -7.52
C ARG A 210 8.67 -23.06 -7.20
N ARG A 211 8.64 -22.08 -8.10
CA ARG A 211 9.34 -20.80 -7.96
C ARG A 211 8.36 -19.66 -7.85
N GLU A 212 8.58 -18.79 -6.88
CA GLU A 212 7.69 -17.67 -6.59
C GLU A 212 8.46 -16.35 -6.48
N PRO A 213 8.00 -15.26 -7.10
CA PRO A 213 8.74 -14.00 -7.14
C PRO A 213 8.68 -13.27 -5.79
N LEU A 214 9.81 -12.69 -5.40
CA LEU A 214 10.01 -11.85 -4.23
C LEU A 214 10.63 -10.51 -4.67
N PRO A 215 9.81 -9.55 -5.13
CA PRO A 215 10.30 -8.26 -5.56
C PRO A 215 10.83 -7.42 -4.38
N VAL A 216 11.99 -6.83 -4.56
CA VAL A 216 12.68 -5.98 -3.59
C VAL A 216 13.24 -4.75 -4.29
N GLN A 217 12.92 -3.57 -3.78
CA GLN A 217 13.53 -2.29 -4.15
C GLN A 217 14.67 -2.00 -3.18
N VAL A 218 15.89 -1.89 -3.68
CA VAL A 218 17.08 -1.52 -2.89
C VAL A 218 17.50 -0.11 -3.28
N ASP A 219 17.22 0.84 -2.40
CA ASP A 219 17.54 2.24 -2.64
C ASP A 219 19.00 2.51 -2.26
N ARG A 220 19.73 3.21 -3.14
CA ARG A 220 20.97 3.88 -2.69
C ARG A 220 20.50 4.98 -1.76
N GLY A 221 20.80 4.89 -0.46
CA GLY A 221 20.53 5.98 0.46
C GLY A 221 21.02 7.31 -0.12
N GLU A 222 20.33 8.40 0.22
CA GLU A 222 20.66 9.73 -0.27
C GLU A 222 22.15 10.02 -0.02
N ARG A 223 22.84 10.51 -1.06
CA ARG A 223 24.24 10.90 -1.00
C ARG A 223 24.33 12.43 -1.04
N PRO A 224 24.08 13.09 0.10
CA PRO A 224 24.12 14.55 0.15
C PRO A 224 25.53 15.03 -0.21
N ARG A 225 25.62 16.13 -0.96
CA ARG A 225 26.86 16.82 -1.24
C ARG A 225 27.20 17.69 -0.03
N VAL A 226 28.33 17.41 0.62
CA VAL A 226 28.70 18.08 1.87
C VAL A 226 29.92 18.98 1.67
N LEU A 227 29.85 20.22 2.16
CA LEU A 227 31.02 21.07 2.36
C LEU A 227 31.40 21.07 3.83
N LEU A 228 32.60 20.59 4.17
CA LEU A 228 33.19 20.72 5.50
C LEU A 228 34.22 21.84 5.49
N TRP A 229 33.88 23.01 6.02
CA TRP A 229 34.76 24.19 5.99
C TRP A 229 35.18 24.63 7.40
N LEU A 230 36.48 24.56 7.64
CA LEU A 230 37.07 24.59 8.98
C LEU A 230 38.08 25.72 9.10
N ALA A 231 38.03 26.41 10.24
CA ALA A 231 38.97 27.47 10.59
C ALA A 231 40.40 26.94 10.83
N ARG A 232 40.54 25.69 11.26
CA ARG A 232 41.81 25.02 11.55
C ARG A 232 41.68 23.50 11.50
N PRO A 233 42.76 22.75 11.26
CA PRO A 233 42.74 21.29 11.38
C PRO A 233 42.54 20.86 12.85
N GLY A 234 41.83 19.76 13.06
CA GLY A 234 41.61 19.18 14.39
C GLY A 234 41.29 17.70 14.34
N PHE A 235 41.35 17.02 15.49
CA PHE A 235 41.07 15.58 15.58
C PHE A 235 39.61 15.26 15.24
N GLU A 236 38.68 16.10 15.68
CA GLU A 236 37.25 15.95 15.39
C GLU A 236 36.97 16.04 13.89
N SER A 237 37.53 17.05 13.23
CA SER A 237 37.38 17.22 11.78
C SER A 237 38.09 16.16 10.96
N ALA A 238 39.23 15.65 11.43
CA ALA A 238 39.89 14.51 10.80
C ALA A 238 39.05 13.23 10.89
N ALA A 239 38.45 12.94 12.06
CA ALA A 239 37.56 11.80 12.24
C ALA A 239 36.29 11.94 11.37
N LEU A 240 35.67 13.11 11.35
CA LEU A 240 34.50 13.39 10.52
C LEU A 240 34.82 13.29 9.03
N SER A 241 35.94 13.87 8.58
CA SER A 241 36.39 13.77 7.19
C SER A 241 36.67 12.33 6.76
N ARG A 242 37.27 11.51 7.65
CA ARG A 242 37.49 10.08 7.39
C ARG A 242 36.16 9.34 7.29
N TRP A 243 35.23 9.61 8.19
CA TRP A 243 33.91 8.97 8.16
C TRP A 243 33.11 9.35 6.90
N LEU A 244 33.16 10.61 6.44
CA LEU A 244 32.57 11.02 5.17
C LEU A 244 33.19 10.27 3.99
N GLN A 245 34.51 10.08 4.01
CA GLN A 245 35.24 9.29 3.01
C GLN A 245 34.75 7.83 3.00
N GLU A 246 34.76 7.16 4.16
CA GLU A 246 34.34 5.76 4.32
C GLU A 246 32.86 5.54 3.98
N SER A 247 32.00 6.53 4.23
CA SER A 247 30.56 6.49 3.94
C SER A 247 30.23 6.77 2.46
N ALA A 248 31.23 6.91 1.60
CA ALA A 248 31.07 7.23 0.17
C ALA A 248 30.24 8.51 -0.09
N VAL A 249 30.23 9.46 0.85
CA VAL A 249 29.54 10.76 0.73
C VAL A 249 30.37 11.72 -0.12
N PRO A 250 29.86 12.26 -1.24
CA PRO A 250 30.56 13.28 -2.02
C PRO A 250 30.77 14.52 -1.16
N ALA A 251 32.02 14.89 -0.91
CA ALA A 251 32.31 16.00 -0.02
C ALA A 251 33.53 16.81 -0.44
N ARG A 252 33.50 18.10 -0.11
CA ARG A 252 34.67 19.00 -0.18
C ARG A 252 35.07 19.38 1.23
N VAL A 253 36.33 19.15 1.59
CA VAL A 253 36.89 19.56 2.86
C VAL A 253 37.82 20.75 2.60
N VAL A 254 37.50 21.90 3.19
CA VAL A 254 38.31 23.11 3.13
C VAL A 254 38.81 23.40 4.53
N THR A 255 40.13 23.36 4.71
CA THR A 255 40.76 23.71 5.99
C THR A 255 41.68 24.88 5.78
N ARG A 256 41.49 25.94 6.58
CA ARG A 256 42.46 27.04 6.59
C ARG A 256 43.68 26.66 7.41
N LEU A 257 44.86 26.80 6.80
CA LEU A 257 46.14 26.52 7.44
C LEU A 257 46.77 27.80 8.02
N ALA A 258 46.57 28.92 7.34
CA ALA A 258 46.98 30.27 7.76
C ALA A 258 46.10 31.32 7.07
N PRO A 259 46.13 32.61 7.46
CA PRO A 259 45.43 33.67 6.74
C PRO A 259 45.78 33.64 5.24
N GLY A 260 44.75 33.50 4.39
CA GLY A 260 44.92 33.40 2.92
C GLY A 260 45.42 32.05 2.39
N ILE A 261 45.77 31.09 3.26
CA ILE A 261 46.24 29.76 2.85
C ILE A 261 45.21 28.71 3.24
N GLU A 262 44.56 28.12 2.24
CA GLU A 262 43.56 27.08 2.41
C GLU A 262 43.98 25.79 1.72
N ARG A 263 43.66 24.67 2.37
CA ARG A 263 43.82 23.33 1.80
C ARG A 263 42.44 22.79 1.45
N THR A 264 42.23 22.52 0.18
CA THR A 264 41.03 21.84 -0.32
C THR A 264 41.33 20.36 -0.55
N ARG A 265 40.39 19.48 -0.16
CA ARG A 265 40.38 18.06 -0.52
C ARG A 265 38.98 17.67 -0.96
N ASN A 266 38.87 17.10 -2.15
CA ASN A 266 37.63 16.52 -2.63
C ASN A 266 37.60 15.02 -2.30
N LEU A 267 36.44 14.52 -1.87
CA LEU A 267 36.20 13.14 -1.45
C LEU A 267 35.15 12.51 -2.36
N ASN A 268 35.27 11.19 -2.58
CA ASN A 268 34.25 10.34 -3.19
C ASN A 268 33.73 10.84 -4.55
N GLY A 269 34.65 11.31 -5.41
CA GLY A 269 34.33 11.72 -6.77
C GLY A 269 33.66 13.09 -6.90
N PHE A 270 33.66 13.90 -5.84
CA PHE A 270 33.22 15.29 -5.93
C PHE A 270 34.20 16.10 -6.80
N ASP A 271 33.71 16.72 -7.88
CA ASP A 271 34.51 17.61 -8.73
C ASP A 271 33.95 19.03 -8.66
N SER A 272 34.74 19.94 -8.09
CA SER A 272 34.43 21.37 -8.06
C SER A 272 35.36 22.21 -8.94
N GLY A 273 36.36 21.60 -9.60
CA GLY A 273 37.47 22.32 -10.20
C GLY A 273 38.09 23.33 -9.23
N ASP A 274 38.47 24.51 -9.74
CA ASP A 274 39.06 25.61 -8.97
C ASP A 274 38.00 26.58 -8.39
N ARG A 275 36.72 26.19 -8.39
CA ARG A 275 35.64 27.07 -7.91
C ARG A 275 35.80 27.41 -6.43
N ALA A 276 35.31 28.58 -6.04
CA ALA A 276 35.24 28.99 -4.64
C ALA A 276 34.36 28.04 -3.82
N PRO A 277 34.60 27.87 -2.51
CA PRO A 277 33.83 26.94 -1.68
C PRO A 277 32.32 27.21 -1.67
N LEU A 278 31.89 28.48 -1.65
CA LEU A 278 30.46 28.87 -1.65
C LEU A 278 29.92 29.19 -3.06
N ASP A 279 30.57 28.70 -4.12
CA ASP A 279 30.02 28.83 -5.47
C ASP A 279 28.70 28.04 -5.58
N PRO A 280 27.57 28.67 -5.97
CA PRO A 280 26.29 27.98 -6.12
C PRO A 280 26.33 26.77 -7.06
N ALA A 281 27.22 26.77 -8.06
CA ALA A 281 27.38 25.66 -8.99
C ALA A 281 27.90 24.37 -8.34
N ASN A 282 28.49 24.46 -7.14
CA ASN A 282 28.88 23.27 -6.38
C ASN A 282 27.66 22.47 -5.89
N GLY A 283 26.52 23.13 -5.67
CA GLY A 283 25.24 22.51 -5.26
C GLY A 283 25.38 21.68 -4.00
N PHE A 284 25.90 22.26 -2.91
CA PHE A 284 26.00 21.56 -1.63
C PHE A 284 24.63 21.48 -0.95
N ASP A 285 24.29 20.29 -0.46
CA ASP A 285 23.06 20.04 0.29
C ASP A 285 23.24 20.35 1.79
N LEU A 286 24.48 20.31 2.28
CA LEU A 286 24.81 20.62 3.67
C LEU A 286 26.20 21.24 3.80
N LEU A 287 26.28 22.35 4.54
CA LEU A 287 27.54 22.95 4.96
C LEU A 287 27.77 22.68 6.44
N ILE A 288 28.92 22.11 6.77
CA ILE A 288 29.41 21.90 8.13
C ILE A 288 30.56 22.87 8.38
N LEU A 289 30.37 23.77 9.34
CA LEU A 289 31.22 24.94 9.57
C LEU A 289 31.71 24.97 11.02
N ASP A 290 32.93 25.42 11.28
CA ASP A 290 33.40 25.69 12.64
C ASP A 290 33.04 27.14 13.05
N SER A 291 32.49 27.34 14.24
CA SER A 291 32.25 28.67 14.84
C SER A 291 33.46 29.63 14.79
N GLN A 292 34.69 29.12 14.88
CA GLN A 292 35.92 29.92 14.78
C GLN A 292 36.18 30.47 13.36
N LEU A 293 35.44 30.01 12.36
CA LEU A 293 35.49 30.51 10.99
C LEU A 293 34.75 31.85 10.86
N TRP A 294 33.79 32.15 11.73
CA TRP A 294 32.96 33.36 11.60
C TRP A 294 33.74 34.69 11.44
N PRO A 295 34.72 35.04 12.30
CA PRO A 295 35.48 36.29 12.17
C PRO A 295 36.33 36.34 10.90
N GLN A 296 36.56 35.18 10.28
CA GLN A 296 37.41 34.98 9.13
C GLN A 296 36.66 35.02 7.79
N LEU A 297 35.33 35.05 7.83
CA LEU A 297 34.48 35.20 6.66
C LEU A 297 34.27 36.67 6.33
N ASP A 298 34.42 37.02 5.05
CA ASP A 298 34.10 38.34 4.55
C ASP A 298 32.57 38.58 4.48
N ARG A 299 32.18 39.83 4.17
CA ARG A 299 30.76 40.21 4.09
C ARG A 299 29.99 39.42 3.03
N ARG A 300 30.62 39.14 1.88
CA ARG A 300 29.99 38.41 0.77
C ARG A 300 29.78 36.95 1.15
N GLN A 301 30.77 36.31 1.75
CA GLN A 301 30.69 34.93 2.23
C GLN A 301 29.60 34.77 3.28
N ARG A 302 29.49 35.71 4.24
CA ARG A 302 28.40 35.70 5.23
C ARG A 302 27.02 35.85 4.59
N GLN A 303 26.88 36.68 3.55
CA GLN A 303 25.64 36.79 2.77
C GLN A 303 25.33 35.49 2.00
N GLN A 304 26.34 34.86 1.39
CA GLN A 304 26.16 33.59 0.70
C GLN A 304 25.75 32.45 1.64
N LEU A 305 26.26 32.44 2.87
CA LEU A 305 25.83 31.49 3.90
C LEU A 305 24.35 31.65 4.25
N GLN A 306 23.83 32.87 4.29
CA GLN A 306 22.39 33.11 4.56
C GLN A 306 21.48 32.54 3.46
N GLN A 307 22.00 32.27 2.27
CA GLN A 307 21.26 31.71 1.14
C GLN A 307 21.37 30.18 1.06
N GLN A 308 22.13 29.55 1.95
CA GLN A 308 22.26 28.09 1.95
C GLN A 308 21.05 27.45 2.61
N ALA A 309 20.58 26.35 2.03
CA ALA A 309 19.49 25.56 2.58
C ALA A 309 19.84 25.05 3.98
N SER A 310 20.96 24.31 4.12
CA SER A 310 21.31 23.72 5.41
C SER A 310 22.73 24.05 5.90
N LEU A 311 22.79 24.50 7.15
CA LEU A 311 23.99 24.90 7.87
C LEU A 311 24.09 24.15 9.20
N LEU A 312 25.23 23.51 9.44
CA LEU A 312 25.57 22.88 10.71
C LEU A 312 26.85 23.50 11.29
N TRP A 313 26.75 24.14 12.44
CA TRP A 313 27.88 24.75 13.12
C TRP A 313 28.44 23.85 14.22
N LEU A 314 29.73 23.56 14.13
CA LEU A 314 30.53 22.97 15.19
C LEU A 314 30.92 24.08 16.17
N VAL A 315 30.32 24.07 17.36
CA VAL A 315 30.53 25.12 18.36
C VAL A 315 31.79 24.79 19.17
N GLY A 316 32.79 25.65 19.06
CA GLY A 316 34.05 25.54 19.81
C GLY A 316 33.89 25.92 21.29
N ASP A 317 34.95 25.70 22.07
CA ASP A 317 35.07 26.18 23.46
C ASP A 317 35.18 27.70 23.57
N THR A 318 35.68 28.31 22.51
CA THR A 318 35.91 29.74 22.33
C THR A 318 35.11 30.18 21.11
N VAL A 319 34.01 30.88 21.38
CA VAL A 319 33.06 31.32 20.37
C VAL A 319 33.17 32.84 20.23
N PRO A 320 33.42 33.38 19.02
CA PRO A 320 33.47 34.82 18.78
C PRO A 320 32.12 35.51 19.04
N ASP A 321 32.12 36.72 19.60
CA ASP A 321 30.88 37.46 19.92
C ASP A 321 29.97 37.64 18.70
N GLY A 322 30.56 37.96 17.54
CA GLY A 322 29.81 38.10 16.30
C GLY A 322 29.08 36.82 15.86
N PHE A 323 29.54 35.64 16.28
CA PHE A 323 28.84 34.37 16.02
C PHE A 323 27.64 34.19 16.97
N ILE A 324 27.77 34.63 18.22
CA ILE A 324 26.64 34.63 19.17
C ILE A 324 25.53 35.56 18.67
N ASP A 325 25.90 36.73 18.15
CA ASP A 325 24.95 37.67 17.54
C ASP A 325 24.29 37.08 16.28
N TYR A 326 25.06 36.36 15.45
CA TYR A 326 24.52 35.61 14.31
C TYR A 326 23.46 34.59 14.75
N ALA A 327 23.76 33.77 15.77
CA ALA A 327 22.82 32.78 16.28
C ALA A 327 21.56 33.44 16.86
N ARG A 328 21.71 34.56 17.58
CA ARG A 328 20.59 35.36 18.09
C ARG A 328 19.72 35.93 16.97
N ALA A 329 20.33 36.46 15.91
CA ALA A 329 19.63 37.04 14.76
C ALA A 329 18.77 36.01 14.00
N HIS A 330 19.14 34.73 14.06
CA HIS A 330 18.36 33.61 13.49
C HIS A 330 17.36 33.01 14.49
N GLY A 331 17.11 33.68 15.62
CA GLY A 331 16.18 33.20 16.66
C GLY A 331 16.65 31.92 17.35
N MET A 332 17.96 31.64 17.33
CA MET A 332 18.60 30.48 17.95
C MET A 332 19.71 30.92 18.91
N ALA A 333 19.37 31.76 19.89
CA ALA A 333 20.34 32.32 20.82
C ALA A 333 21.05 31.23 21.65
N LEU A 334 22.35 31.42 21.88
CA LEU A 334 23.21 30.52 22.66
C LEU A 334 23.54 31.17 24.02
N HIS A 335 23.47 30.38 25.10
CA HIS A 335 23.95 30.79 26.42
C HIS A 335 25.23 30.06 26.77
N ARG A 336 26.15 30.76 27.44
CA ARG A 336 27.32 30.15 28.05
C ARG A 336 26.88 29.27 29.23
N ASP A 337 27.51 28.11 29.33
CA ASP A 337 27.27 27.10 30.37
C ASP A 337 28.61 26.48 30.80
N ALA A 338 28.60 25.71 31.89
CA ALA A 338 29.76 24.97 32.33
C ALA A 338 30.07 23.82 31.35
N ALA A 339 31.35 23.66 31.03
CA ALA A 339 31.81 22.47 30.31
C ALA A 339 31.54 21.22 31.16
N ALA A 340 30.97 20.19 30.56
CA ALA A 340 30.60 18.94 31.22
C ALA A 340 31.08 17.73 30.42
N GLN A 341 31.14 16.58 31.09
CA GLN A 341 31.30 15.28 30.44
C GLN A 341 29.94 14.61 30.37
N LEU A 342 29.61 14.06 29.20
CA LEU A 342 28.32 13.49 28.88
C LEU A 342 28.45 12.04 28.41
N ARG A 343 27.49 11.21 28.81
CA ARG A 343 27.21 9.93 28.18
C ARG A 343 26.24 10.18 27.04
N ALA A 344 26.60 9.72 25.85
CA ALA A 344 25.76 9.84 24.68
C ALA A 344 24.63 8.80 24.70
N PRO A 345 23.47 9.10 24.08
CA PRO A 345 22.32 8.20 24.10
C PRO A 345 22.55 6.89 23.30
N PHE A 346 23.59 6.83 22.48
CA PHE A 346 23.95 5.67 21.65
C PHE A 346 25.24 4.98 22.10
N GLY A 347 25.86 5.48 23.18
CA GLY A 347 27.10 4.92 23.71
C GLY A 347 26.82 3.90 24.79
N ASP A 348 27.46 2.74 24.70
CA ASP A 348 27.47 1.75 25.79
C ASP A 348 28.24 2.31 27.00
N SER A 349 28.15 1.63 28.15
CA SER A 349 28.82 2.07 29.38
C SER A 349 30.31 2.32 29.25
N ASP A 350 30.93 1.63 28.30
CA ASP A 350 32.37 1.59 28.09
C ASP A 350 32.83 2.61 27.02
N THR A 351 31.89 3.32 26.40
CA THR A 351 32.22 4.37 25.44
C THR A 351 32.82 5.59 26.17
N PRO A 352 33.93 6.18 25.65
CA PRO A 352 34.51 7.36 26.25
C PRO A 352 33.50 8.51 26.36
N ALA A 353 33.50 9.24 27.46
CA ALA A 353 32.62 10.40 27.63
C ALA A 353 32.86 11.48 26.56
N LEU A 354 31.78 12.14 26.13
CA LEU A 354 31.82 13.33 25.28
C LEU A 354 32.01 14.57 26.14
N GLY A 355 32.86 15.50 25.72
CA GLY A 355 32.89 16.83 26.35
C GLY A 355 31.81 17.73 25.76
N THR A 356 31.39 18.77 26.48
CA THR A 356 30.61 19.88 25.90
C THR A 356 31.49 21.10 25.61
N SER A 357 31.03 21.94 24.68
CA SER A 357 31.66 23.21 24.31
C SER A 357 31.46 24.32 25.35
N GLY A 358 30.63 24.09 26.38
CA GLY A 358 30.26 25.12 27.36
C GLY A 358 29.21 26.10 26.83
N PHE A 359 28.39 25.66 25.88
CA PHE A 359 27.24 26.41 25.38
C PHE A 359 25.98 25.54 25.36
N ARG A 360 24.83 26.18 25.54
CA ARG A 360 23.51 25.54 25.44
C ARG A 360 22.49 26.45 24.75
N PRO A 361 21.39 25.89 24.23
CA PRO A 361 20.26 26.67 23.73
C PRO A 361 19.70 27.61 24.80
N ALA A 362 19.40 28.85 24.40
CA ALA A 362 18.76 29.86 25.25
C ALA A 362 17.29 29.55 25.55
N ALA A 363 16.54 29.32 24.48
CA ALA A 363 15.11 29.10 24.48
C ALA A 363 14.80 28.14 23.35
N LEU A 364 14.08 27.08 23.69
CA LEU A 364 13.65 26.07 22.73
C LEU A 364 12.27 26.47 22.20
N GLN A 365 12.08 26.31 20.90
CA GLN A 365 10.79 26.53 20.26
C GLN A 365 10.13 25.20 19.90
N THR A 366 8.80 25.22 19.72
CA THR A 366 8.05 24.07 19.22
C THR A 366 8.54 23.71 17.82
N GLY A 367 8.97 22.46 17.63
CA GLY A 367 9.53 21.97 16.37
C GLY A 367 11.07 21.93 16.33
N ASP A 368 11.76 22.50 17.33
CA ASP A 368 13.20 22.34 17.46
C ASP A 368 13.56 20.86 17.73
N ARG A 369 14.62 20.38 17.08
CA ARG A 369 15.18 19.04 17.26
C ARG A 369 16.42 19.10 18.12
N ILE A 370 16.45 18.28 19.16
CA ILE A 370 17.55 18.26 20.14
C ILE A 370 17.98 16.83 20.36
N LEU A 371 19.28 16.58 20.23
CA LEU A 371 19.90 15.36 20.74
C LEU A 371 20.42 15.65 22.15
N ARG A 372 20.05 14.82 23.13
CA ARG A 372 20.42 15.01 24.54
C ARG A 372 21.41 13.92 24.96
N GLY A 373 22.31 14.29 25.86
CA GLY A 373 23.23 13.38 26.53
C GLY A 373 23.11 13.54 28.04
N GLU A 374 23.37 12.45 28.76
CA GLU A 374 23.26 12.40 30.21
C GLU A 374 24.55 12.91 30.85
N ARG A 375 24.45 13.85 31.79
CA ARG A 375 25.61 14.37 32.52
C ARG A 375 26.27 13.29 33.39
N ILE A 376 27.59 13.19 33.32
CA ILE A 376 28.39 12.33 34.20
C ILE A 376 28.87 13.16 35.41
N GLY A 377 28.63 12.68 36.63
CA GLY A 377 29.12 13.29 37.88
C GLY A 377 28.00 13.61 38.89
N PRO A 378 28.24 14.53 39.86
CA PRO A 378 27.33 14.78 41.00
C PRO A 378 25.96 15.41 40.63
N ALA A 379 25.78 15.80 39.37
CA ALA A 379 24.49 16.21 38.80
C ALA A 379 24.05 15.24 37.67
N ALA A 380 24.27 13.94 37.88
CA ALA A 380 23.83 12.89 36.97
C ALA A 380 22.30 12.88 36.86
N GLY A 381 21.79 12.80 35.63
CA GLY A 381 20.36 12.87 35.31
C GLY A 381 19.90 14.16 34.63
N ASP A 382 20.74 15.22 34.59
CA ASP A 382 20.46 16.41 33.77
C ASP A 382 20.77 16.13 32.30
N ASP A 383 19.73 16.16 31.46
CA ASP A 383 19.84 16.03 30.00
C ASP A 383 20.38 17.31 29.36
N ILE A 384 21.65 17.29 28.93
CA ILE A 384 22.28 18.42 28.22
C ILE A 384 22.17 18.22 26.71
N ALA A 385 21.91 19.31 25.98
CA ALA A 385 21.90 19.29 24.52
C ALA A 385 23.31 18.99 23.96
N LEU A 386 23.43 17.88 23.25
CA LEU A 386 24.58 17.53 22.40
C LEU A 386 24.48 18.21 21.03
N HIS A 387 23.26 18.35 20.53
CA HIS A 387 22.93 19.01 19.26
C HIS A 387 21.57 19.70 19.37
N TRP A 388 21.44 20.84 18.71
CA TRP A 388 20.19 21.59 18.58
C TRP A 388 20.02 22.07 17.15
N SER A 389 18.86 21.86 16.56
CA SER A 389 18.56 22.35 15.21
C SER A 389 17.12 22.75 15.03
N ARG A 390 16.92 23.63 14.06
CA ARG A 390 15.60 24.02 13.56
C ARG A 390 15.56 23.74 12.07
N ALA A 391 14.66 22.85 11.67
CA ALA A 391 14.43 22.53 10.27
C ALA A 391 13.19 23.29 9.76
N THR A 392 13.27 23.81 8.54
CA THR A 392 12.19 24.41 7.76
C THR A 392 11.97 23.58 6.49
N ALA A 393 11.00 23.96 5.65
CA ALA A 393 10.79 23.30 4.36
C ALA A 393 12.01 23.48 3.43
N ASP A 394 12.67 24.63 3.53
CA ASP A 394 13.75 25.03 2.62
C ASP A 394 15.15 24.66 3.14
N GLY A 395 15.25 24.07 4.34
CA GLY A 395 16.56 23.94 4.97
C GLY A 395 16.59 23.64 6.47
N ALA A 396 17.77 23.76 7.07
CA ALA A 396 17.94 23.62 8.50
C ALA A 396 19.16 24.39 9.02
N LEU A 397 19.03 24.97 10.21
CA LEU A 397 20.15 25.53 10.97
C LEU A 397 20.38 24.68 12.21
N GLY A 398 21.60 24.20 12.40
CA GLY A 398 22.00 23.35 13.52
C GLY A 398 23.28 23.79 14.21
N PHE A 399 23.38 23.45 15.49
CA PHE A 399 24.55 23.64 16.35
C PHE A 399 24.91 22.32 17.02
N VAL A 400 26.20 21.96 16.96
CA VAL A 400 26.79 20.82 17.67
C VAL A 400 27.56 21.35 18.87
N PHE A 401 27.23 20.84 20.05
CA PHE A 401 27.84 21.27 21.32
C PHE A 401 28.79 20.24 21.91
N PHE A 402 28.83 19.01 21.39
CA PHE A 402 29.75 18.01 21.87
C PHE A 402 31.14 18.12 21.22
N ARG A 403 32.14 17.59 21.92
CA ARG A 403 33.53 17.49 21.48
C ARG A 403 34.13 16.15 21.89
N ASN A 404 35.28 15.85 21.28
CA ASN A 404 36.07 14.64 21.52
C ASN A 404 35.38 13.35 21.04
N SER A 405 34.42 13.42 20.11
CA SER A 405 33.81 12.20 19.58
C SER A 405 34.81 11.40 18.72
N TYR A 406 35.89 12.03 18.23
CA TYR A 406 37.02 11.34 17.61
C TYR A 406 37.63 10.23 18.49
N ARG A 407 37.54 10.36 19.83
CA ARG A 407 38.07 9.35 20.77
C ARG A 407 37.37 8.01 20.61
N TRP A 408 36.14 8.00 20.15
CA TRP A 408 35.38 6.78 19.87
C TRP A 408 35.98 6.03 18.70
N VAL A 409 36.35 6.73 17.62
CA VAL A 409 37.03 6.15 16.47
C VAL A 409 38.37 5.56 16.90
N THR A 410 39.17 6.29 17.68
CA THR A 410 40.47 5.78 18.15
C THR A 410 40.36 4.62 19.14
N ALA A 411 39.21 4.46 19.80
CA ALA A 411 38.93 3.38 20.73
C ALA A 411 38.15 2.21 20.09
N GLY A 412 37.94 2.21 18.77
CA GLY A 412 37.27 1.13 18.04
C GLY A 412 35.74 1.21 17.97
N TYR A 413 35.11 2.25 18.54
CA TYR A 413 33.67 2.45 18.57
C TYR A 413 33.13 3.14 17.29
N HIS A 414 33.52 2.65 16.11
CA HIS A 414 33.15 3.24 14.81
C HIS A 414 31.63 3.30 14.60
N GLN A 415 30.89 2.26 14.99
CA GLN A 415 29.43 2.22 14.84
C GLN A 415 28.72 3.23 15.75
N ALA A 416 29.20 3.44 16.98
CA ALA A 416 28.65 4.45 17.87
C ALA A 416 28.90 5.86 17.30
N PHE A 417 30.10 6.11 16.78
CA PHE A 417 30.43 7.38 16.11
C PHE A 417 29.52 7.63 14.90
N ALA A 418 29.32 6.64 14.04
CA ALA A 418 28.44 6.74 12.88
C ALA A 418 26.99 7.03 13.30
N ARG A 419 26.46 6.32 14.31
CA ARG A 419 25.11 6.56 14.83
C ARG A 419 24.94 7.97 15.39
N LEU A 420 25.93 8.47 16.15
CA LEU A 420 25.93 9.83 16.69
C LEU A 420 25.85 10.87 15.57
N TRP A 421 26.74 10.79 14.57
CA TRP A 421 26.78 11.76 13.49
C TRP A 421 25.59 11.63 12.53
N GLN A 422 25.07 10.43 12.28
CA GLN A 422 23.81 10.25 11.55
C GLN A 422 22.63 10.92 12.27
N ALA A 423 22.55 10.81 13.60
CA ALA A 423 21.52 11.48 14.38
C ALA A 423 21.61 13.02 14.30
N VAL A 424 22.81 13.57 14.17
CA VAL A 424 23.06 15.00 13.99
C VAL A 424 22.72 15.48 12.57
N LEU A 425 23.11 14.71 11.55
CA LEU A 425 22.96 15.10 10.14
C LEU A 425 21.54 14.88 9.61
N LYS A 426 20.83 13.84 10.08
CA LYS A 426 19.47 13.52 9.60
C LYS A 426 18.50 14.72 9.70
N PRO A 427 18.44 15.48 10.81
CA PRO A 427 17.65 16.72 10.85
C PRO A 427 18.08 17.78 9.83
N GLN A 428 19.37 17.87 9.49
CA GLN A 428 19.88 18.88 8.56
C GLN A 428 19.45 18.62 7.12
N LEU A 429 19.31 17.35 6.77
CA LEU A 429 19.01 16.89 5.42
C LEU A 429 17.51 16.68 5.18
N ALA A 430 16.66 16.96 6.18
CA ALA A 430 15.22 16.76 6.07
C ALA A 430 14.56 17.54 4.92
N HIS A 431 15.16 18.68 4.53
CA HIS A 431 14.71 19.52 3.42
C HIS A 431 14.90 18.88 2.04
N LEU A 432 15.85 17.94 1.89
CA LEU A 432 15.99 17.16 0.66
C LEU A 432 14.76 16.28 0.40
N GLY A 433 13.96 16.07 1.44
CA GLY A 433 12.67 15.43 1.39
C GLY A 433 12.78 13.95 1.11
N GLU A 434 12.41 13.14 2.10
CA GLU A 434 11.73 11.90 1.76
C GLU A 434 10.35 12.32 1.23
N GLY A 435 10.24 12.57 -0.09
CA GLY A 435 8.99 13.01 -0.72
C GLY A 435 7.79 12.20 -0.19
N ALA A 436 6.59 12.80 -0.18
CA ALA A 436 5.47 12.21 0.58
C ALA A 436 5.26 10.71 0.28
N ALA A 437 5.39 9.89 1.32
CA ALA A 437 5.38 8.43 1.18
C ALA A 437 4.14 7.94 0.42
N VAL A 438 4.36 7.09 -0.57
CA VAL A 438 3.30 6.44 -1.34
C VAL A 438 2.99 5.10 -0.70
N ALA A 439 1.76 4.93 -0.24
CA ALA A 439 1.24 3.66 0.26
C ALA A 439 0.45 2.93 -0.83
N VAL A 440 0.64 1.62 -0.91
CA VAL A 440 -0.15 0.72 -1.75
C VAL A 440 -1.20 0.06 -0.87
N ARG A 441 -2.48 0.13 -1.25
CA ARG A 441 -3.54 -0.46 -0.43
C ARG A 441 -3.59 -1.99 -0.51
N GLN A 442 -3.21 -2.56 -1.65
CA GLN A 442 -3.23 -4.00 -1.87
C GLN A 442 -1.98 -4.66 -1.30
N ALA A 443 -2.17 -5.70 -0.50
CA ALA A 443 -1.06 -6.54 -0.04
C ALA A 443 -0.31 -7.19 -1.21
N MET A 444 -1.03 -7.59 -2.26
CA MET A 444 -0.48 -8.20 -3.47
C MET A 444 -1.06 -7.52 -4.73
N PRO A 445 -0.37 -6.50 -5.29
CA PRO A 445 -0.80 -5.83 -6.51
C PRO A 445 -0.66 -6.78 -7.71
N ARG A 446 -1.72 -7.04 -8.47
CA ARG A 446 -1.73 -8.06 -9.53
C ARG A 446 -2.13 -7.48 -10.88
N ALA A 447 -1.62 -8.11 -11.93
CA ALA A 447 -2.05 -7.85 -13.29
C ALA A 447 -3.56 -8.15 -13.46
N GLY A 448 -4.25 -7.34 -14.25
CA GLY A 448 -5.69 -7.41 -14.48
C GLY A 448 -6.57 -6.88 -13.34
N HIS A 449 -6.00 -6.52 -12.20
CA HIS A 449 -6.75 -6.09 -11.01
C HIS A 449 -6.52 -4.62 -10.68
N ARG A 450 -7.45 -4.03 -9.93
CA ARG A 450 -7.37 -2.63 -9.49
C ARG A 450 -6.28 -2.47 -8.41
N ILE A 451 -5.34 -1.57 -8.64
CA ILE A 451 -4.34 -1.12 -7.66
C ILE A 451 -4.70 0.28 -7.19
N THR A 452 -4.56 0.56 -5.89
CA THR A 452 -4.80 1.89 -5.32
C THR A 452 -3.54 2.38 -4.63
N LEU A 453 -3.01 3.49 -5.11
CA LEU A 453 -1.90 4.21 -4.51
C LEU A 453 -2.43 5.42 -3.75
N CYS A 454 -1.87 5.71 -2.58
CA CYS A 454 -2.26 6.84 -1.75
C CYS A 454 -1.01 7.59 -1.29
N SER A 455 -1.01 8.92 -1.37
CA SER A 455 0.06 9.76 -0.83
C SER A 455 -0.51 11.12 -0.46
N ARG A 456 0.07 11.74 0.58
CA ARG A 456 -0.24 13.14 0.92
C ARG A 456 0.29 14.13 -0.11
N GLY A 457 1.28 13.72 -0.91
CA GLY A 457 1.87 14.53 -1.99
C GLY A 457 1.13 14.39 -3.32
N PHE A 458 0.03 13.64 -3.36
CA PHE A 458 -0.83 13.60 -4.54
C PHE A 458 -1.70 14.85 -4.60
N THR A 459 -1.55 15.61 -5.69
CA THR A 459 -2.31 16.83 -5.96
C THR A 459 -3.50 16.54 -6.88
N SER A 460 -4.17 17.59 -7.38
CA SER A 460 -5.29 17.48 -8.32
C SER A 460 -4.90 16.87 -9.68
N ALA A 461 -3.61 16.89 -10.02
CA ALA A 461 -3.11 16.20 -11.20
C ALA A 461 -2.95 14.70 -10.91
N ALA A 462 -3.57 13.87 -11.75
CA ALA A 462 -3.43 12.43 -11.65
C ALA A 462 -1.98 12.00 -11.94
N PRO A 463 -1.32 11.28 -11.01
CA PRO A 463 -0.01 10.73 -11.29
C PRO A 463 -0.09 9.71 -12.42
N VAL A 464 1.02 9.54 -13.13
CA VAL A 464 1.15 8.55 -14.19
C VAL A 464 1.98 7.39 -13.67
N LEU A 465 1.50 6.17 -13.87
CA LEU A 465 2.22 4.95 -13.51
C LEU A 465 2.71 4.29 -14.80
N SER A 466 4.02 4.22 -15.00
CA SER A 466 4.64 3.71 -16.23
C SER A 466 5.35 2.39 -15.99
N ALA A 467 5.26 1.47 -16.96
CA ALA A 467 6.02 0.22 -16.91
C ALA A 467 7.52 0.50 -17.10
N VAL A 468 8.38 -0.13 -16.29
CA VAL A 468 9.84 0.00 -16.41
C VAL A 468 10.31 -0.81 -17.62
N GLY A 469 10.93 -0.15 -18.60
CA GLY A 469 11.41 -0.81 -19.83
C GLY A 469 10.35 -0.98 -20.92
N GLY A 470 9.15 -0.41 -20.74
CA GLY A 470 8.10 -0.38 -21.76
C GLY A 470 7.52 1.03 -21.94
N GLU A 471 6.80 1.25 -23.04
CA GLU A 471 6.18 2.56 -23.33
C GLU A 471 4.83 2.77 -22.62
N ARG A 472 4.35 1.77 -21.87
CA ARG A 472 2.99 1.76 -21.36
C ARG A 472 2.83 2.66 -20.15
N ARG A 473 1.97 3.69 -20.30
CA ARG A 473 1.63 4.66 -19.26
C ARG A 473 0.18 4.50 -18.83
N LEU A 474 -0.05 4.39 -17.53
CA LEU A 474 -1.38 4.28 -16.92
C LEU A 474 -1.70 5.60 -16.20
N LYS A 475 -2.78 6.25 -16.62
CA LYS A 475 -3.28 7.43 -15.91
C LYS A 475 -4.10 6.99 -14.71
N GLY A 476 -3.84 7.62 -13.55
CA GLY A 476 -4.60 7.34 -12.33
C GLY A 476 -6.03 7.87 -12.41
N THR A 477 -6.99 7.07 -11.93
CA THR A 477 -8.37 7.53 -11.71
C THR A 477 -8.54 7.96 -10.25
N PRO A 478 -9.08 9.16 -9.95
CA PRO A 478 -9.27 9.61 -8.57
C PRO A 478 -10.04 8.60 -7.70
N SER A 479 -9.60 8.45 -6.46
CA SER A 479 -10.19 7.58 -5.44
C SER A 479 -10.22 8.32 -4.09
N PRO A 480 -11.15 8.02 -3.17
CA PRO A 480 -11.26 8.74 -1.89
C PRO A 480 -9.96 8.75 -1.07
N GLY A 481 -9.64 9.90 -0.46
CA GLY A 481 -8.55 10.06 0.51
C GLY A 481 -7.15 10.28 -0.11
N SER A 482 -7.01 11.21 -1.05
CA SER A 482 -5.74 11.48 -1.79
C SER A 482 -5.14 10.20 -2.38
N CYS A 483 -5.98 9.43 -3.06
CA CYS A 483 -5.61 8.16 -3.67
C CYS A 483 -5.95 8.15 -5.17
N TYR A 484 -5.21 7.37 -5.94
CA TYR A 484 -5.48 7.11 -7.35
C TYR A 484 -5.51 5.61 -7.62
N ALA A 485 -6.42 5.19 -8.48
CA ALA A 485 -6.60 3.81 -8.90
C ALA A 485 -6.01 3.55 -10.30
N TYR A 486 -5.43 2.37 -10.48
CA TYR A 486 -4.76 1.93 -11.71
C TYR A 486 -5.14 0.48 -12.03
N TRP A 487 -5.11 0.11 -13.31
CA TRP A 487 -5.42 -1.25 -13.81
C TRP A 487 -4.31 -1.75 -14.75
N PRO A 488 -3.15 -2.18 -14.22
CA PRO A 488 -2.10 -2.76 -15.05
C PRO A 488 -2.56 -4.08 -15.64
N ARG A 489 -2.21 -4.35 -16.90
CA ARG A 489 -2.54 -5.61 -17.59
C ARG A 489 -1.40 -6.63 -17.57
N GLU A 490 -0.18 -6.14 -17.35
CA GLU A 490 1.05 -6.93 -17.43
C GLU A 490 1.76 -6.89 -16.07
N SER A 491 2.43 -7.98 -15.72
CA SER A 491 3.27 -8.07 -14.54
C SER A 491 4.62 -7.38 -14.75
N GLY A 492 5.30 -7.06 -13.65
CA GLY A 492 6.62 -6.46 -13.66
C GLY A 492 6.67 -5.16 -12.86
N TRP A 493 7.78 -4.45 -13.03
CA TRP A 493 8.01 -3.19 -12.32
C TRP A 493 7.33 -2.01 -13.00
N TYR A 494 6.67 -1.20 -12.20
CA TYR A 494 6.10 0.08 -12.59
C TYR A 494 6.72 1.20 -11.75
N GLN A 495 6.86 2.39 -12.33
CA GLN A 495 7.39 3.58 -11.69
C GLN A 495 6.37 4.72 -11.79
N LEU A 496 6.24 5.47 -10.70
CA LEU A 496 5.42 6.67 -10.67
C LEU A 496 6.17 7.84 -11.34
N GLU A 497 5.56 8.44 -12.35
CA GLU A 497 6.04 9.61 -13.08
C GLU A 497 5.21 10.85 -12.73
N GLY A 498 5.80 12.04 -12.89
CA GLY A 498 5.09 13.33 -12.77
C GLY A 498 5.06 13.93 -11.37
N THR A 499 6.01 13.55 -10.52
CA THR A 499 6.19 14.12 -9.19
C THR A 499 6.95 15.47 -9.34
N GLY A 500 6.23 16.61 -9.47
CA GLY A 500 6.77 17.98 -9.45
C GLY A 500 7.38 18.45 -8.10
N GLU A 501 7.77 19.71 -7.95
CA GLU A 501 8.66 20.18 -6.85
C GLU A 501 8.17 19.96 -5.39
N MET A 502 6.92 19.53 -5.15
CA MET A 502 6.37 19.26 -3.81
C MET A 502 5.64 17.89 -3.72
N THR A 503 6.16 16.87 -4.39
CA THR A 503 5.43 15.65 -4.71
C THR A 503 5.91 14.38 -4.00
N ALA A 504 5.13 13.32 -4.18
CA ALA A 504 5.41 11.98 -3.69
C ALA A 504 6.83 11.52 -4.03
N ALA A 505 7.50 10.82 -3.10
CA ALA A 505 8.84 10.29 -3.31
C ALA A 505 8.89 9.40 -4.58
N PRO A 506 10.06 9.29 -5.24
CA PRO A 506 10.29 8.30 -6.27
C PRO A 506 9.77 6.94 -5.80
N PHE A 507 8.77 6.42 -6.52
CA PHE A 507 8.05 5.24 -6.09
C PHE A 507 8.01 4.23 -7.23
N SER A 508 8.50 3.02 -6.93
CA SER A 508 8.36 1.86 -7.79
C SER A 508 7.51 0.79 -7.10
N LEU A 509 6.72 0.10 -7.89
CA LEU A 509 5.83 -0.98 -7.48
C LEU A 509 6.04 -2.19 -8.38
N TYR A 510 6.08 -3.38 -7.80
CA TYR A 510 5.98 -4.61 -8.57
C TYR A 510 4.53 -5.07 -8.67
N VAL A 511 4.10 -5.38 -9.88
CA VAL A 511 2.80 -5.98 -10.20
C VAL A 511 3.02 -7.46 -10.46
N PHE A 512 2.42 -8.31 -9.64
CA PHE A 512 2.54 -9.76 -9.74
C PHE A 512 1.76 -10.32 -10.94
N ALA A 513 2.27 -11.40 -11.51
CA ALA A 513 1.57 -12.20 -12.51
C ALA A 513 0.29 -12.81 -11.91
N ALA A 514 -0.65 -13.19 -12.78
CA ALA A 514 -1.94 -13.72 -12.35
C ALA A 514 -1.80 -15.06 -11.60
N ASP A 515 -0.81 -15.86 -11.98
CA ASP A 515 -0.48 -17.19 -11.47
C ASP A 515 0.61 -17.20 -10.39
N ALA A 516 1.19 -16.05 -10.03
CA ALA A 516 2.16 -15.96 -8.95
C ALA A 516 1.50 -16.21 -7.59
N TRP A 517 2.13 -16.99 -6.71
CA TRP A 517 1.72 -17.24 -5.34
C TRP A 517 0.25 -17.71 -5.13
N PRO A 518 -0.27 -18.75 -5.81
CA PRO A 518 -1.67 -19.16 -5.66
C PRO A 518 -2.08 -19.50 -4.21
N GLY A 519 -1.17 -20.02 -3.39
CA GLY A 519 -1.44 -20.31 -1.98
C GLY A 519 -1.65 -19.04 -1.15
N TRP A 520 -0.81 -18.03 -1.35
CA TRP A 520 -0.97 -16.73 -0.67
C TRP A 520 -2.18 -15.96 -1.20
N GLN A 521 -2.45 -16.03 -2.52
CA GLN A 521 -3.66 -15.48 -3.11
C GLN A 521 -4.91 -16.06 -2.46
N HIS A 522 -4.96 -17.39 -2.25
CA HIS A 522 -6.07 -18.06 -1.57
C HIS A 522 -6.26 -17.48 -0.16
N THR A 523 -5.19 -17.36 0.63
CA THR A 523 -5.24 -16.77 1.97
C THR A 523 -5.78 -15.33 1.96
N LEU A 524 -5.33 -14.50 1.02
CA LEU A 524 -5.79 -13.11 0.90
C LEU A 524 -7.29 -13.01 0.56
N LYS A 525 -7.77 -13.84 -0.38
CA LYS A 525 -9.19 -13.88 -0.79
C LYS A 525 -10.11 -14.36 0.35
N THR A 526 -9.72 -15.44 1.04
CA THR A 526 -10.47 -15.97 2.18
C THR A 526 -10.54 -14.95 3.32
N ALA A 527 -9.41 -14.32 3.66
CA ALA A 527 -9.36 -13.29 4.70
C ALA A 527 -10.23 -12.06 4.35
N ALA A 528 -10.15 -11.57 3.10
CA ALA A 528 -10.94 -10.43 2.65
C ALA A 528 -12.46 -10.73 2.65
N THR A 529 -12.85 -11.93 2.23
CA THR A 529 -14.25 -12.37 2.20
C THR A 529 -14.82 -12.45 3.62
N ARG A 530 -14.09 -13.04 4.56
CA ARG A 530 -14.48 -13.11 5.97
C ARG A 530 -14.59 -11.74 6.62
N GLN A 531 -13.60 -10.87 6.41
CA GLN A 531 -13.62 -9.51 6.93
C GLN A 531 -14.82 -8.71 6.38
N MET A 532 -15.16 -8.89 5.10
CA MET A 532 -16.31 -8.22 4.51
C MET A 532 -17.64 -8.81 4.98
N ALA A 533 -17.71 -10.13 5.21
CA ALA A 533 -18.89 -10.80 5.75
C ALA A 533 -19.24 -10.30 7.16
N THR A 534 -18.25 -10.07 8.01
CA THR A 534 -18.49 -9.49 9.35
C THR A 534 -18.84 -8.00 9.30
N ALA A 535 -18.30 -7.25 8.33
CA ALA A 535 -18.57 -5.81 8.19
C ALA A 535 -19.89 -5.49 7.48
N ARG A 536 -20.35 -6.32 6.54
CA ARG A 536 -21.60 -6.14 5.79
C ARG A 536 -22.77 -6.78 6.51
N LEU A 537 -23.25 -6.07 7.52
CA LEU A 537 -24.58 -6.31 8.09
C LEU A 537 -25.60 -5.73 7.10
N GLY A 538 -25.99 -6.52 6.09
CA GLY A 538 -27.10 -6.17 5.19
C GLY A 538 -28.39 -5.85 5.99
N PRO A 539 -29.42 -5.27 5.36
CA PRO A 539 -30.67 -4.87 6.02
C PRO A 539 -31.21 -5.99 6.92
N GLY A 540 -31.84 -5.61 8.04
CA GLY A 540 -32.47 -6.56 8.97
C GLY A 540 -33.39 -7.54 8.24
N ILE A 541 -33.63 -8.69 8.85
CA ILE A 541 -34.30 -9.88 8.28
C ILE A 541 -35.75 -9.61 7.75
N ASP A 542 -36.28 -8.39 7.88
CA ASP A 542 -37.57 -7.98 7.36
C ASP A 542 -37.41 -7.01 6.18
N PRO A 543 -37.50 -7.53 4.94
CA PRO A 543 -38.82 -7.73 4.36
C PRO A 543 -38.98 -9.10 3.69
N ALA A 544 -40.18 -9.67 3.81
CA ALA A 544 -40.56 -10.89 3.11
C ALA A 544 -40.14 -10.82 1.63
N PRO A 545 -39.37 -11.80 1.13
CA PRO A 545 -38.71 -11.64 -0.16
C PRO A 545 -39.77 -11.63 -1.28
N PRO A 546 -39.59 -10.80 -2.33
CA PRO A 546 -40.62 -10.58 -3.34
C PRO A 546 -40.95 -11.90 -4.06
N LYS A 547 -42.22 -12.29 -4.01
CA LYS A 547 -42.70 -13.53 -4.65
C LYS A 547 -42.45 -13.48 -6.16
N ARG A 548 -42.02 -14.60 -6.75
CA ARG A 548 -41.74 -14.71 -8.19
C ARG A 548 -43.01 -15.05 -8.99
N PRO A 549 -43.18 -14.48 -10.20
CA PRO A 549 -44.27 -14.85 -11.09
C PRO A 549 -44.13 -16.31 -11.56
N LEU A 550 -45.25 -17.01 -11.71
CA LEU A 550 -45.27 -18.34 -12.34
C LEU A 550 -44.66 -18.27 -13.77
N PRO A 551 -43.80 -19.23 -14.16
CA PRO A 551 -43.23 -19.24 -15.49
C PRO A 551 -44.30 -19.28 -16.59
N ARG A 552 -44.19 -18.39 -17.58
CA ARG A 552 -45.21 -18.20 -18.62
C ARG A 552 -45.49 -19.45 -19.45
N TYR A 553 -44.53 -20.37 -19.58
CA TYR A 553 -44.69 -21.59 -20.37
C TYR A 553 -45.70 -22.57 -19.77
N TRP A 554 -45.82 -22.65 -18.44
CA TRP A 554 -46.85 -23.47 -17.79
C TRP A 554 -48.27 -22.94 -18.06
N LEU A 555 -48.41 -21.60 -18.02
CA LEU A 555 -49.66 -20.92 -18.34
C LEU A 555 -50.00 -21.05 -19.84
N ALA A 556 -48.99 -21.00 -20.72
CA ALA A 556 -49.17 -21.22 -22.15
C ALA A 556 -49.61 -22.65 -22.48
N LEU A 557 -49.04 -23.66 -21.80
CA LEU A 557 -49.46 -25.06 -21.93
C LEU A 557 -50.89 -25.28 -21.47
N LEU A 558 -51.29 -24.67 -20.34
CA LEU A 558 -52.66 -24.73 -19.85
C LEU A 558 -53.64 -24.08 -20.83
N LEU A 559 -53.31 -22.91 -21.37
CA LEU A 559 -54.12 -22.24 -22.40
C LEU A 559 -54.23 -23.08 -23.68
N ALA A 560 -53.12 -23.65 -24.16
CA ALA A 560 -53.10 -24.52 -25.33
C ALA A 560 -53.97 -25.77 -25.12
N GLY A 561 -53.92 -26.37 -23.93
CA GLY A 561 -54.77 -27.51 -23.56
C GLY A 561 -56.26 -27.15 -23.58
N LEU A 562 -56.64 -25.99 -23.01
CA LEU A 562 -58.02 -25.53 -23.00
C LEU A 562 -58.55 -25.23 -24.41
N LEU A 563 -57.72 -24.65 -25.28
CA LEU A 563 -58.06 -24.42 -26.69
C LEU A 563 -58.16 -25.73 -27.49
N ALA A 564 -57.32 -26.72 -27.20
CA ALA A 564 -57.41 -28.03 -27.82
C ALA A 564 -58.71 -28.76 -27.42
N ILE A 565 -59.13 -28.65 -26.15
CA ILE A 565 -60.39 -29.21 -25.64
C ILE A 565 -61.59 -28.53 -26.30
N SER A 566 -61.59 -27.20 -26.44
CA SER A 566 -62.69 -26.48 -27.11
C SER A 566 -62.80 -26.86 -28.58
N TRP A 567 -61.68 -26.96 -29.30
CA TRP A 567 -61.64 -27.38 -30.69
C TRP A 567 -62.09 -28.83 -30.90
N TRP A 568 -61.66 -29.75 -30.02
CA TRP A 568 -62.09 -31.14 -30.05
C TRP A 568 -63.60 -31.25 -29.82
N GLY A 569 -64.14 -30.47 -28.88
CA GLY A 569 -65.58 -30.39 -28.60
C GLY A 569 -66.38 -29.97 -29.82
N GLU A 570 -65.93 -28.95 -30.57
CA GLU A 570 -66.61 -28.49 -31.78
C GLU A 570 -66.54 -29.51 -32.93
N ARG A 571 -65.45 -30.26 -33.07
CA ARG A 571 -65.35 -31.34 -34.08
C ARG A 571 -66.30 -32.49 -33.81
N LYS A 572 -66.50 -32.87 -32.55
CA LYS A 572 -67.46 -33.93 -32.18
C LYS A 572 -68.93 -33.51 -32.27
N LEU A 573 -69.22 -32.21 -32.43
CA LEU A 573 -70.57 -31.67 -32.61
C LEU A 573 -70.97 -31.49 -34.09
N LYS A 574 -70.00 -31.57 -35.02
CA LYS A 574 -70.23 -31.49 -36.48
C LYS A 574 -70.38 -32.86 -37.17
N ARG A 575 -70.20 -33.95 -36.43
CA ARG A 575 -70.65 -35.30 -36.81
C ARG A 575 -71.86 -35.63 -35.97
#